data_AF-W3XDB6-F1
#
_entry.id   AF-W3XDB6-F1
#
_cell.length_a   1.000
_cell.length_b   1.000
_cell.length_c   1.000
_cell.angle_alpha   90.00
_cell.angle_beta   90.00
_cell.angle_gamma   90.00
#
_symmetry.space_group_name_H-M   'P 1'
#
loop_
_entity.id
_entity.type
_entity.pdbx_description
1 polymer ?
#
loop_
_entity_poly.entity_id
_entity_poly.type
_entity_poly.pdbx_seq_one_letter_code
_entity_poly.pdbx_strand_id
1 'polypeptide(L)'
;MAVDLASIVVAVISLVASVIVAGLGAYFSYSTQERKARREAERLLQKYRDPLLFAAEDLQSRLGGIFHADVLSFHGKSPHHHDALYIYTSFVLGQFFAWTHILRTQTQLLPFSLEESKRLSKFIEILHSIQGVMLLNNNAEEGTAFTLWRGNQMAIGEFMAEGGSGGSAEKLCIGFYEFTRTWKADNPIGPEGGADLNTSTNTSGAGAAHYDGLRYWFKPITDGLSLLVEKGSDAPEGYRLRRLQHLLVDLITVLDPQKTRIHSKSIRRCVAAPSCPCTECQKKPGIHEGSSEKKSPFSVLTRKMDTLPV
;
A
#
# COMPACT_ATOMS: atom_id res chain seq x y z
N MET A 1 5.52 72.46 30.28
CA MET A 1 6.38 72.81 29.14
C MET A 1 7.55 71.84 29.00
N ALA A 2 8.58 71.84 29.86
CA ALA A 2 9.70 70.87 29.75
C ALA A 2 9.29 69.42 30.04
N VAL A 3 8.35 69.22 30.97
CA VAL A 3 7.85 67.90 31.40
C VAL A 3 7.03 67.20 30.30
N ASP A 4 6.28 67.98 29.50
CA ASP A 4 5.42 67.47 28.42
C ASP A 4 6.24 67.02 27.19
N LEU A 5 7.36 67.69 26.92
CA LEU A 5 8.26 67.29 25.84
C LEU A 5 8.94 65.95 26.16
N ALA A 6 9.35 65.75 27.41
CA ALA A 6 9.99 64.51 27.85
C ALA A 6 9.04 63.30 27.76
N SER A 7 7.77 63.47 28.12
CA SER A 7 6.77 62.40 28.05
C SER A 7 6.44 61.99 26.61
N ILE A 8 6.37 62.95 25.68
CA ILE A 8 6.17 62.68 24.24
C ILE A 8 7.35 61.88 23.67
N VAL A 9 8.59 62.26 23.99
CA VAL A 9 9.78 61.54 23.51
C VAL A 9 9.82 60.11 24.01
N VAL A 10 9.52 59.88 25.30
CA VAL A 10 9.46 58.53 25.88
C VAL A 10 8.35 57.69 25.23
N ALA A 11 7.19 58.29 24.96
CA ALA A 11 6.08 57.60 24.30
C ALA A 11 6.44 57.14 22.87
N VAL A 12 7.12 57.98 22.09
CA VAL A 12 7.54 57.64 20.72
C VAL A 12 8.58 56.52 20.73
N ILE A 13 9.56 56.58 21.63
CA ILE A 13 10.58 55.52 21.78
C ILE A 13 9.91 54.19 22.16
N SER A 14 8.95 54.22 23.08
CA SER A 14 8.21 53.03 23.51
C SER A 14 7.36 52.42 22.39
N LEU A 15 6.75 53.25 21.55
CA LEU A 15 5.99 52.81 20.38
C LEU A 15 6.90 52.12 19.35
N VAL A 16 8.03 52.75 19.01
CA VAL A 16 9.00 52.21 18.04
C VAL A 16 9.57 50.88 18.54
N ALA A 17 9.96 50.80 19.81
CA ALA A 17 10.43 49.56 20.41
C ALA A 17 9.37 48.44 20.33
N SER A 18 8.11 48.77 20.59
CA SER A 18 7.00 47.80 20.54
C SER A 18 6.78 47.24 19.13
N VAL A 19 6.86 48.09 18.09
CA VAL A 19 6.72 47.67 16.69
C VAL A 19 7.86 46.77 16.25
N ILE A 20 9.10 47.08 16.64
CA ILE A 20 10.28 46.25 16.32
C ILE A 20 10.16 44.87 16.99
N VAL A 21 9.80 44.83 18.28
CA VAL A 21 9.62 43.58 19.02
C VAL A 21 8.49 42.74 18.42
N ALA A 22 7.38 43.36 18.02
CA ALA A 22 6.28 42.66 17.34
C ALA A 22 6.70 42.10 15.97
N GLY A 23 7.46 42.87 15.17
CA GLY A 23 7.98 42.42 13.88
C GLY A 23 8.94 41.24 14.01
N LEU A 24 9.88 41.31 14.96
CA LEU A 24 10.78 40.20 15.28
C LEU A 24 10.00 38.99 15.79
N GLY A 25 9.04 39.20 16.68
CA GLY A 25 8.17 38.15 17.22
C GLY A 25 7.37 37.43 16.13
N ALA A 26 6.81 38.17 15.17
CA ALA A 26 6.09 37.60 14.03
C ALA A 26 7.02 36.77 13.12
N TYR A 27 8.21 37.27 12.81
CA TYR A 27 9.22 36.56 12.02
C TYR A 27 9.72 35.28 12.71
N PHE A 28 10.03 35.37 14.01
CA PHE A 28 10.42 34.20 14.80
C PHE A 28 9.27 33.19 14.95
N SER A 29 8.04 33.65 15.16
CA SER A 29 6.86 32.78 15.24
C SER A 29 6.64 32.03 13.93
N TYR A 30 6.73 32.73 12.79
CA TYR A 30 6.60 32.13 11.45
C TYR A 30 7.67 31.05 11.19
N SER A 31 8.96 31.37 11.40
CA SER A 31 10.05 30.40 11.18
C SER A 31 10.03 29.22 12.15
N THR A 32 9.54 29.41 13.38
CA THR A 32 9.43 28.33 14.36
C THR A 32 8.24 27.41 14.07
N GLN A 33 7.18 27.91 13.45
CA GLN A 33 6.01 27.11 13.07
C GLN A 33 6.36 26.04 12.03
N GLU A 34 7.15 26.40 11.00
CA GLU A 34 7.64 25.44 10.00
C GLU A 34 8.50 24.33 10.63
N ARG A 35 9.39 24.70 11.56
CA ARG A 35 10.24 23.73 12.27
C ARG A 35 9.43 22.81 13.20
N LYS A 36 8.38 23.34 13.84
CA LYS A 36 7.48 22.55 14.71
C LYS A 36 6.70 21.52 13.91
N ALA A 37 6.11 21.97 12.80
CA ALA A 37 5.41 21.11 11.85
C ALA A 37 6.31 19.97 11.32
N ARG A 38 7.55 20.28 10.95
CA ARG A 38 8.50 19.25 10.50
C ARG A 38 8.80 18.21 11.58
N ARG A 39 9.05 18.64 12.82
CA ARG A 39 9.30 17.71 13.93
C ARG A 39 8.09 16.83 14.20
N GLU A 40 6.88 17.36 14.01
CA GLU A 40 5.65 16.60 14.10
C GLU A 40 5.53 15.57 12.96
N ALA A 41 5.88 15.93 11.72
CA ALA A 41 5.94 15.00 10.59
C ALA A 41 6.89 13.83 10.86
N GLU A 42 8.10 14.15 11.31
CA GLU A 42 9.13 13.17 11.58
C GLU A 42 8.73 12.25 12.75
N ARG A 43 8.05 12.78 13.78
CA ARG A 43 7.50 11.98 14.89
C ARG A 43 6.38 11.05 14.45
N LEU A 44 5.43 11.54 13.65
CA LEU A 44 4.36 10.71 13.10
C LEU A 44 4.92 9.62 12.18
N LEU A 45 5.88 9.98 11.32
CA LEU A 45 6.59 9.00 10.50
C LEU A 45 7.29 7.97 11.38
N GLN A 46 8.01 8.37 12.43
CA GLN A 46 8.66 7.43 13.35
C GLN A 46 7.64 6.49 14.01
N LYS A 47 6.46 7.00 14.39
CA LYS A 47 5.39 6.21 15.00
C LYS A 47 4.83 5.15 14.05
N TYR A 48 4.58 5.51 12.79
CA TYR A 48 3.94 4.62 11.80
C TYR A 48 4.93 3.90 10.88
N ARG A 49 6.24 4.18 11.00
CA ARG A 49 7.31 3.58 10.20
C ARG A 49 7.33 2.08 10.31
N ASP A 50 7.37 1.54 11.54
CA ASP A 50 7.53 0.11 11.77
C ASP A 50 6.27 -0.67 11.32
N PRO A 51 5.03 -0.22 11.63
CA PRO A 51 3.83 -0.85 11.08
C PRO A 51 3.76 -0.86 9.55
N LEU A 52 4.10 0.26 8.90
CA LEU A 52 4.13 0.33 7.44
C LEU A 52 5.24 -0.53 6.84
N LEU A 53 6.39 -0.62 7.52
CA LEU A 53 7.52 -1.45 7.11
C LEU A 53 7.13 -2.93 7.08
N PHE A 54 6.50 -3.44 8.15
CA PHE A 54 6.04 -4.83 8.20
C PHE A 54 4.94 -5.11 7.18
N ALA A 55 3.97 -4.19 7.01
CA ALA A 55 2.95 -4.36 5.97
C ALA A 55 3.54 -4.37 4.55
N ALA A 56 4.57 -3.56 4.29
CA ALA A 56 5.29 -3.58 3.02
C ALA A 56 6.07 -4.88 2.81
N GLU A 57 6.67 -5.43 3.87
CA GLU A 57 7.35 -6.74 3.85
C GLU A 57 6.39 -7.88 3.54
N ASP A 58 5.27 -7.95 4.25
CA ASP A 58 4.25 -8.99 4.10
C ASP A 58 3.70 -8.99 2.67
N LEU A 59 3.34 -7.81 2.16
CA LEU A 59 2.86 -7.66 0.79
C LEU A 59 3.95 -8.01 -0.23
N GLN A 60 5.18 -7.53 -0.04
CA GLN A 60 6.29 -7.83 -0.94
C GLN A 60 6.57 -9.33 -0.99
N SER A 61 6.63 -9.99 0.16
CA SER A 61 6.89 -11.43 0.29
C SER A 61 5.77 -12.23 -0.36
N ARG A 62 4.51 -11.81 -0.16
CA ARG A 62 3.35 -12.43 -0.78
C ARG A 62 3.40 -12.35 -2.30
N LEU A 63 3.65 -11.16 -2.85
CA LEU A 63 3.81 -10.97 -4.30
C LEU A 63 5.02 -11.76 -4.83
N GLY A 64 6.12 -11.79 -4.08
CA GLY A 64 7.29 -12.61 -4.41
C GLY A 64 6.96 -14.10 -4.50
N GLY A 65 6.12 -14.61 -3.61
CA GLY A 65 5.65 -16.00 -3.61
C GLY A 65 4.79 -16.34 -4.82
N ILE A 66 3.95 -15.42 -5.29
CA ILE A 66 3.15 -15.58 -6.51
C ILE A 66 4.05 -15.81 -7.73
N PHE A 67 5.19 -15.13 -7.82
CA PHE A 67 6.08 -15.20 -8.98
C PHE A 67 7.24 -16.21 -8.85
N HIS A 68 7.64 -16.64 -7.65
CA HIS A 68 8.80 -17.53 -7.46
C HIS A 68 8.50 -18.85 -6.75
N ALA A 69 7.45 -18.92 -5.93
CA ALA A 69 7.20 -20.04 -5.01
C ALA A 69 5.90 -20.80 -5.33
N ASP A 70 5.38 -20.63 -6.55
CA ASP A 70 4.21 -21.34 -7.09
C ASP A 70 2.96 -21.28 -6.20
N VAL A 71 2.73 -20.13 -5.56
CA VAL A 71 1.51 -19.87 -4.77
C VAL A 71 0.24 -19.98 -5.63
N LEU A 72 0.36 -19.77 -6.94
CA LEU A 72 -0.76 -19.94 -7.89
C LEU A 72 -1.26 -21.39 -7.95
N SER A 73 -0.40 -22.39 -7.71
CA SER A 73 -0.79 -23.80 -7.65
C SER A 73 -1.75 -24.13 -6.51
N PHE A 74 -2.00 -23.20 -5.58
CA PHE A 74 -2.98 -23.37 -4.50
C PHE A 74 -4.42 -23.36 -5.01
N HIS A 75 -4.65 -22.84 -6.22
CA HIS A 75 -5.95 -22.89 -6.85
C HIS A 75 -6.43 -24.34 -7.04
N GLY A 76 -7.68 -24.63 -6.65
CA GLY A 76 -8.32 -25.93 -6.86
C GLY A 76 -7.83 -27.09 -5.97
N LYS A 77 -6.84 -26.89 -5.08
CA LYS A 77 -6.31 -27.95 -4.20
C LYS A 77 -7.19 -28.24 -2.98
N SER A 78 -7.56 -27.20 -2.23
CA SER A 78 -8.51 -27.33 -1.10
C SER A 78 -9.15 -25.97 -0.75
N PRO A 79 -10.26 -25.95 0.00
CA PRO A 79 -10.88 -24.71 0.47
C PRO A 79 -9.90 -23.81 1.24
N HIS A 80 -9.04 -24.39 2.08
CA HIS A 80 -8.01 -23.65 2.81
C HIS A 80 -6.95 -23.03 1.87
N HIS A 81 -6.58 -23.71 0.79
CA HIS A 81 -5.64 -23.18 -0.20
C HIS A 81 -6.29 -22.05 -1.03
N HIS A 82 -7.58 -22.15 -1.32
CA HIS A 82 -8.35 -21.07 -1.96
C HIS A 82 -8.39 -19.82 -1.06
N ASP A 83 -8.73 -19.98 0.22
CA ASP A 83 -8.70 -18.89 1.20
C ASP A 83 -7.29 -18.28 1.29
N ALA A 84 -6.26 -19.14 1.34
CA ALA A 84 -4.89 -18.70 1.36
C ALA A 84 -4.50 -17.94 0.09
N LEU A 85 -5.02 -18.29 -1.10
CA LEU A 85 -4.73 -17.57 -2.34
C LEU A 85 -5.47 -16.23 -2.42
N TYR A 86 -6.78 -16.22 -2.24
CA TYR A 86 -7.60 -15.04 -2.51
C TYR A 86 -7.77 -14.13 -1.30
N ILE A 87 -8.15 -14.69 -0.15
CA ILE A 87 -8.46 -13.92 1.07
C ILE A 87 -7.17 -13.36 1.66
N TYR A 88 -6.14 -14.20 1.83
CA TYR A 88 -4.90 -13.72 2.44
C TYR A 88 -4.14 -12.72 1.54
N THR A 89 -4.14 -12.89 0.20
CA THR A 89 -3.57 -11.87 -0.71
C THR A 89 -4.33 -10.55 -0.61
N SER A 90 -5.66 -10.62 -0.56
CA SER A 90 -6.50 -9.43 -0.37
C SER A 90 -6.21 -8.77 0.98
N PHE A 91 -6.08 -9.55 2.05
CA PHE A 91 -5.75 -9.05 3.37
C PHE A 91 -4.43 -8.28 3.42
N VAL A 92 -3.31 -8.86 2.95
CA VAL A 92 -2.00 -8.19 3.04
C VAL A 92 -1.94 -6.91 2.20
N LEU A 93 -2.65 -6.89 1.07
CA LEU A 93 -2.78 -5.69 0.25
C LEU A 93 -3.67 -4.65 0.94
N GLY A 94 -4.74 -5.07 1.59
CA GLY A 94 -5.58 -4.21 2.42
C GLY A 94 -4.83 -3.64 3.63
N GLN A 95 -4.00 -4.45 4.29
CA GLN A 95 -3.18 -4.04 5.42
C GLN A 95 -2.18 -2.96 5.02
N PHE A 96 -1.52 -3.12 3.87
CA PHE A 96 -0.68 -2.07 3.31
C PHE A 96 -1.47 -0.78 3.07
N PHE A 97 -2.64 -0.86 2.43
CA PHE A 97 -3.47 0.33 2.19
C PHE A 97 -3.99 0.97 3.48
N ALA A 98 -4.32 0.20 4.51
CA ALA A 98 -4.68 0.73 5.83
C ALA A 98 -3.56 1.60 6.40
N TRP A 99 -2.32 1.10 6.43
CA TRP A 99 -1.21 1.88 6.97
C TRP A 99 -0.89 3.11 6.14
N THR A 100 -1.03 3.04 4.81
CA THR A 100 -0.90 4.25 3.97
C THR A 100 -2.04 5.24 4.21
N HIS A 101 -3.27 4.76 4.45
CA HIS A 101 -4.42 5.60 4.76
C HIS A 101 -4.25 6.26 6.13
N ILE A 102 -3.91 5.48 7.17
CA ILE A 102 -3.64 5.99 8.52
C ILE A 102 -2.55 7.05 8.46
N LEU A 103 -1.44 6.75 7.78
CA LEU A 103 -0.36 7.71 7.60
C LEU A 103 -0.86 8.97 6.89
N ARG A 104 -1.63 8.85 5.80
CA ARG A 104 -2.18 10.00 5.07
C ARG A 104 -3.10 10.86 5.94
N THR A 105 -4.03 10.24 6.67
CA THR A 105 -4.99 10.94 7.52
C THR A 105 -4.30 11.67 8.67
N GLN A 106 -3.23 11.10 9.23
CA GLN A 106 -2.43 11.75 10.27
C GLN A 106 -1.44 12.79 9.70
N THR A 107 -1.01 12.66 8.44
CA THR A 107 -0.05 13.58 7.80
C THR A 107 -0.69 14.76 7.07
N GLN A 108 -2.02 14.76 6.83
CA GLN A 108 -2.75 15.93 6.30
C GLN A 108 -2.67 17.17 7.19
N LEU A 109 -2.16 17.04 8.41
CA LEU A 109 -1.86 18.14 9.34
C LEU A 109 -0.47 18.77 9.10
N LEU A 110 0.31 18.33 8.11
CA LEU A 110 1.71 18.74 7.93
C LEU A 110 1.88 19.76 6.78
N PRO A 111 2.44 20.96 7.02
CA PRO A 111 2.73 21.93 5.98
C PRO A 111 3.82 21.48 5.01
N PHE A 112 3.65 21.91 3.75
CA PHE A 112 4.34 21.52 2.51
C PHE A 112 5.86 21.79 2.40
N SER A 113 6.55 22.23 3.46
CA SER A 113 7.99 22.56 3.39
C SER A 113 8.85 21.31 3.59
N LEU A 114 9.01 20.54 2.51
CA LEU A 114 9.72 19.25 2.47
C LEU A 114 11.07 19.29 1.73
N GLU A 115 11.51 20.47 1.28
CA GLU A 115 12.68 20.63 0.39
C GLU A 115 14.01 20.16 1.00
N GLU A 116 14.14 20.10 2.33
CA GLU A 116 15.41 19.73 2.98
C GLU A 116 15.56 18.23 3.29
N SER A 117 14.47 17.46 3.45
CA SER A 117 14.56 16.04 3.83
C SER A 117 14.48 15.13 2.61
N LYS A 118 15.64 14.87 1.99
CA LYS A 118 15.77 13.93 0.85
C LYS A 118 15.12 12.57 1.12
N ARG A 119 15.17 12.07 2.36
CA ARG A 119 14.58 10.78 2.75
C ARG A 119 13.06 10.82 2.74
N LEU A 120 12.45 11.86 3.30
CA LEU A 120 11.00 12.00 3.36
C LEU A 120 10.42 12.26 1.97
N SER A 121 11.09 13.11 1.18
CA SER A 121 10.77 13.31 -0.23
C SER A 121 10.80 11.98 -1.00
N LYS A 122 11.87 11.19 -0.85
CA LYS A 122 11.99 9.88 -1.51
C LYS A 122 10.90 8.89 -1.08
N PHE A 123 10.56 8.87 0.21
CA PHE A 123 9.48 8.05 0.75
C PHE A 123 8.13 8.39 0.12
N ILE A 124 7.79 9.69 0.04
CA ILE A 124 6.53 10.15 -0.58
C ILE A 124 6.49 9.82 -2.07
N GLU A 125 7.61 10.02 -2.78
CA GLU A 125 7.75 9.70 -4.21
C GLU A 125 7.50 8.21 -4.49
N ILE A 126 8.04 7.31 -3.65
CA ILE A 126 7.81 5.87 -3.76
C ILE A 126 6.35 5.52 -3.46
N LEU A 127 5.73 6.10 -2.42
CA LEU A 127 4.31 5.87 -2.12
C LEU A 127 3.42 6.32 -3.28
N HIS A 128 3.69 7.48 -3.88
CA HIS A 128 2.99 7.95 -5.08
C HIS A 128 3.18 6.99 -6.26
N SER A 129 4.39 6.46 -6.45
CA SER A 129 4.68 5.48 -7.51
C SER A 129 3.92 4.17 -7.29
N ILE A 130 3.84 3.68 -6.04
CA ILE A 130 3.08 2.48 -5.66
C ILE A 130 1.60 2.65 -6.00
N GLN A 131 1.01 3.77 -5.58
CA GLN A 131 -0.39 4.09 -5.87
C GLN A 131 -0.62 4.23 -7.38
N GLY A 132 0.33 4.82 -8.10
CA GLY A 132 0.27 5.04 -9.54
C GLY A 132 0.32 3.75 -10.37
N VAL A 133 1.17 2.79 -10.00
CA VAL A 133 1.26 1.49 -10.71
C VAL A 133 -0.06 0.72 -10.66
N MET A 134 -0.84 0.87 -9.59
CA MET A 134 -2.11 0.19 -9.41
C MET A 134 -3.27 0.85 -10.18
N LEU A 135 -3.08 2.06 -10.71
CA LEU A 135 -4.06 2.72 -11.57
C LEU A 135 -4.08 2.10 -12.98
N LEU A 136 -5.13 2.39 -13.74
CA LEU A 136 -5.22 1.96 -15.12
C LEU A 136 -4.03 2.54 -15.89
N ASN A 137 -3.28 1.66 -16.55
CA ASN A 137 -2.22 2.05 -17.48
C ASN A 137 -2.72 1.76 -18.90
N ASN A 138 -2.39 2.62 -19.85
CA ASN A 138 -2.85 2.53 -21.25
C ASN A 138 -2.21 1.37 -22.04
N ASN A 139 -1.60 0.40 -21.34
CA ASN A 139 -0.97 -0.76 -21.93
C ASN A 139 -2.06 -1.80 -22.26
N ALA A 140 -2.46 -1.84 -23.54
CA ALA A 140 -3.51 -2.75 -24.02
C ALA A 140 -3.26 -4.23 -23.65
N GLU A 141 -2.00 -4.64 -23.51
CA GLU A 141 -1.60 -6.01 -23.18
C GLU A 141 -1.89 -6.42 -21.73
N GLU A 142 -1.88 -5.49 -20.78
CA GLU A 142 -2.07 -5.81 -19.35
C GLU A 142 -3.55 -5.91 -18.95
N GLY A 143 -4.45 -5.39 -19.79
CA GLY A 143 -5.88 -5.32 -19.51
C GLY A 143 -6.22 -4.56 -18.22
N THR A 144 -7.30 -4.99 -17.56
CA THR A 144 -7.83 -4.38 -16.32
C THR A 144 -7.49 -5.17 -15.06
N ALA A 145 -6.74 -6.27 -15.17
CA ALA A 145 -6.40 -7.15 -14.05
C ALA A 145 -5.58 -6.42 -12.99
N PHE A 146 -5.99 -6.45 -11.72
CA PHE A 146 -5.37 -5.69 -10.62
C PHE A 146 -5.46 -4.17 -10.72
N THR A 147 -6.34 -3.61 -11.57
CA THR A 147 -6.55 -2.16 -11.62
C THR A 147 -7.36 -1.72 -10.41
N LEU A 148 -6.74 -0.94 -9.52
CA LEU A 148 -7.40 -0.33 -8.37
C LEU A 148 -7.39 1.19 -8.53
N TRP A 149 -8.55 1.77 -8.83
CA TRP A 149 -8.72 3.22 -8.84
C TRP A 149 -8.39 3.83 -7.48
N ARG A 150 -8.09 5.12 -7.45
CA ARG A 150 -7.79 5.83 -6.20
C ARG A 150 -8.91 5.71 -5.17
N GLY A 151 -10.17 5.70 -5.62
CA GLY A 151 -11.34 5.43 -4.78
C GLY A 151 -11.28 4.04 -4.13
N ASN A 152 -10.99 2.99 -4.90
CA ASN A 152 -10.84 1.62 -4.37
C ASN A 152 -9.72 1.54 -3.34
N GLN A 153 -8.55 2.10 -3.62
CA GLN A 153 -7.40 2.09 -2.69
C GLN A 153 -7.77 2.79 -1.37
N MET A 154 -8.50 3.91 -1.43
CA MET A 154 -8.97 4.63 -0.26
C MET A 154 -10.02 3.85 0.53
N ALA A 155 -11.04 3.31 -0.14
CA ALA A 155 -12.11 2.54 0.50
C ALA A 155 -11.56 1.29 1.20
N ILE A 156 -10.63 0.58 0.55
CA ILE A 156 -9.92 -0.55 1.17
C ILE A 156 -9.17 -0.09 2.41
N GLY A 157 -8.38 0.99 2.32
CA GLY A 157 -7.60 1.49 3.44
C GLY A 157 -8.45 1.98 4.62
N GLU A 158 -9.57 2.64 4.34
CA GLU A 158 -10.53 3.14 5.33
C GLU A 158 -11.21 1.98 6.05
N PHE A 159 -11.80 1.04 5.30
CA PHE A 159 -12.41 -0.15 5.86
C PHE A 159 -11.43 -0.92 6.76
N MET A 160 -10.22 -1.15 6.25
CA MET A 160 -9.18 -1.88 6.99
C MET A 160 -8.68 -1.11 8.22
N ALA A 161 -8.82 0.21 8.29
CA ALA A 161 -8.40 1.04 9.42
C ALA A 161 -9.53 1.33 10.44
N GLU A 162 -10.79 1.20 10.04
CA GLU A 162 -11.96 1.55 10.87
C GLU A 162 -12.68 0.34 11.49
N GLY A 163 -12.45 -0.87 10.99
CA GLY A 163 -13.11 -2.08 11.52
C GLY A 163 -12.65 -2.53 12.92
N GLY A 164 -11.85 -1.74 13.63
CA GLY A 164 -11.60 -1.91 15.06
C GLY A 164 -12.80 -1.44 15.87
N SER A 165 -13.79 -2.31 16.09
CA SER A 165 -14.91 -2.04 17.00
C SER A 165 -14.39 -1.75 18.40
N GLY A 166 -14.37 -0.48 18.78
CA GLY A 166 -14.20 -0.05 20.17
C GLY A 166 -13.32 1.18 20.32
N GLY A 167 -13.93 2.37 20.19
CA GLY A 167 -13.65 3.60 20.96
C GLY A 167 -12.21 4.09 21.18
N SER A 168 -11.21 3.46 20.58
CA SER A 168 -9.80 3.78 20.68
C SER A 168 -9.54 4.97 19.76
N ALA A 169 -9.00 6.05 20.32
CA ALA A 169 -8.59 7.23 19.54
C ALA A 169 -7.47 6.91 18.53
N GLU A 170 -6.82 5.74 18.63
CA GLU A 170 -5.79 5.28 17.72
C GLU A 170 -6.37 4.39 16.62
N LYS A 171 -6.24 4.83 15.36
CA LYS A 171 -6.59 4.05 14.17
C LYS A 171 -5.59 2.90 14.02
N LEU A 172 -6.08 1.66 14.01
CA LEU A 172 -5.29 0.44 13.82
C LEU A 172 -5.85 -0.36 12.64
N CYS A 173 -4.98 -1.11 11.97
CA CYS A 173 -5.42 -2.05 10.95
C CYS A 173 -6.18 -3.23 11.60
N ILE A 174 -7.29 -3.66 11.01
CA ILE A 174 -8.00 -4.87 11.42
C ILE A 174 -7.11 -6.10 11.27
N GLY A 175 -7.31 -7.08 12.16
CA GLY A 175 -6.60 -8.35 12.12
C GLY A 175 -7.13 -9.29 11.02
N PHE A 176 -6.32 -10.26 10.62
CA PHE A 176 -6.67 -11.23 9.57
C PHE A 176 -7.93 -12.04 9.89
N TYR A 177 -8.12 -12.41 11.16
CA TYR A 177 -9.32 -13.11 11.62
C TYR A 177 -10.59 -12.30 11.34
N GLU A 178 -10.59 -11.03 11.75
CA GLU A 178 -11.74 -10.13 11.56
C GLU A 178 -12.02 -9.90 10.07
N PHE A 179 -10.98 -9.60 9.28
CA PHE A 179 -11.09 -9.47 7.84
C PHE A 179 -11.72 -10.72 7.19
N THR A 180 -11.24 -11.91 7.56
CA THR A 180 -11.74 -13.17 7.01
C THR A 180 -13.19 -13.42 7.40
N ARG A 181 -13.57 -13.05 8.63
CA ARG A 181 -14.94 -13.13 9.11
C ARG A 181 -15.87 -12.25 8.28
N THR A 182 -15.54 -10.96 8.10
CA THR A 182 -16.33 -10.05 7.26
C THR A 182 -16.37 -10.50 5.81
N TRP A 183 -15.22 -10.94 5.27
CA TRP A 183 -15.13 -11.45 3.90
C TRP A 183 -16.06 -12.64 3.66
N LYS A 184 -16.16 -13.57 4.61
CA LYS A 184 -17.06 -14.73 4.51
C LYS A 184 -18.52 -14.36 4.76
N ALA A 185 -18.81 -13.42 5.67
CA ALA A 185 -20.17 -12.92 5.90
C ALA A 185 -20.77 -12.24 4.65
N ASP A 186 -19.96 -11.52 3.88
CA ASP A 186 -20.36 -10.91 2.60
C ASP A 186 -20.67 -11.91 1.48
N ASN A 187 -20.46 -13.22 1.71
CA ASN A 187 -20.87 -14.28 0.79
C ASN A 187 -21.45 -15.47 1.58
N PRO A 188 -22.77 -15.50 1.85
CA PRO A 188 -23.40 -16.65 2.50
C PRO A 188 -23.37 -17.94 1.66
N ILE A 189 -22.91 -17.88 0.40
CA ILE A 189 -22.84 -19.04 -0.49
C ILE A 189 -21.42 -19.64 -0.44
N GLY A 190 -21.13 -20.35 0.65
CA GLY A 190 -20.16 -21.44 0.66
C GLY A 190 -20.89 -22.78 0.46
N PRO A 191 -20.27 -23.80 -0.13
CA PRO A 191 -20.94 -25.08 -0.43
C PRO A 191 -21.14 -26.00 0.77
N GLU A 192 -20.79 -25.59 1.99
CA GLU A 192 -20.97 -26.43 3.18
C GLU A 192 -21.66 -25.64 4.28
N GLY A 193 -22.86 -26.13 4.62
CA GLY A 193 -23.75 -25.53 5.59
C GLY A 193 -23.22 -25.59 7.02
N GLY A 194 -23.61 -24.57 7.77
CA GLY A 194 -23.58 -24.54 9.22
C GLY A 194 -24.58 -23.46 9.62
N ALA A 195 -25.84 -23.85 9.70
CA ALA A 195 -26.84 -23.06 10.41
C ALA A 195 -26.30 -22.75 11.81
N ASP A 196 -26.64 -21.55 12.29
CA ASP A 196 -26.72 -21.12 13.70
C ASP A 196 -26.07 -19.75 13.94
N LEU A 197 -26.70 -18.68 13.44
CA LEU A 197 -26.83 -17.47 14.25
C LEU A 197 -27.96 -16.59 13.72
N ASN A 198 -29.04 -16.48 14.52
CA ASN A 198 -30.08 -15.47 14.35
C ASN A 198 -29.45 -14.07 14.42
N THR A 199 -29.43 -13.35 13.31
CA THR A 199 -29.41 -11.89 13.32
C THR A 199 -30.43 -11.42 12.30
N SER A 200 -31.62 -11.10 12.82
CA SER A 200 -32.66 -10.40 12.07
C SER A 200 -32.16 -9.03 11.64
N THR A 201 -31.88 -8.88 10.35
CA THR A 201 -31.99 -7.58 9.70
C THR A 201 -32.85 -7.74 8.45
N ASN A 202 -34.06 -7.22 8.56
CA ASN A 202 -34.92 -6.93 7.43
C ASN A 202 -34.15 -6.05 6.44
N THR A 203 -33.86 -6.56 5.24
CA THR A 203 -33.63 -5.68 4.09
C THR A 203 -34.18 -6.34 2.84
N SER A 204 -35.36 -5.85 2.48
CA SER A 204 -36.02 -5.99 1.20
C SER A 204 -35.13 -5.51 0.04
N GLY A 205 -35.13 -6.25 -1.07
CA GLY A 205 -34.79 -5.69 -2.39
C GLY A 205 -33.92 -6.59 -3.26
N ALA A 206 -34.56 -7.32 -4.17
CA ALA A 206 -33.89 -7.98 -5.29
C ALA A 206 -33.23 -6.95 -6.23
N GLY A 207 -32.02 -7.25 -6.72
CA GLY A 207 -31.56 -6.77 -8.04
C GLY A 207 -30.78 -5.46 -8.12
N ALA A 208 -30.10 -5.00 -7.06
CA ALA A 208 -29.11 -3.91 -7.16
C ALA A 208 -27.71 -4.46 -6.84
N ALA A 209 -26.74 -4.21 -7.72
CA ALA A 209 -25.33 -4.49 -7.44
C ALA A 209 -24.95 -3.80 -6.13
N HIS A 210 -24.73 -4.58 -5.07
CA HIS A 210 -24.47 -4.09 -3.73
C HIS A 210 -23.03 -3.56 -3.67
N TYR A 211 -22.85 -2.29 -4.03
CA TYR A 211 -21.58 -1.57 -4.01
C TYR A 211 -20.97 -1.40 -2.60
N ASP A 212 -21.65 -1.90 -1.57
CA ASP A 212 -21.26 -1.71 -0.16
C ASP A 212 -20.54 -2.93 0.45
N GLY A 213 -20.36 -4.02 -0.31
CA GLY A 213 -19.66 -5.23 0.18
C GLY A 213 -18.13 -5.12 0.09
N LEU A 214 -17.40 -5.56 1.12
CA LEU A 214 -15.94 -5.65 1.17
C LEU A 214 -15.36 -6.26 -0.11
N ARG A 215 -15.97 -7.34 -0.60
CA ARG A 215 -15.52 -8.08 -1.80
C ARG A 215 -15.54 -7.25 -3.07
N TYR A 216 -16.45 -6.27 -3.19
CA TYR A 216 -16.55 -5.41 -4.36
C TYR A 216 -15.23 -4.65 -4.58
N TRP A 217 -14.68 -4.07 -3.52
CA TRP A 217 -13.45 -3.29 -3.59
C TRP A 217 -12.22 -4.12 -3.94
N PHE A 218 -12.22 -5.40 -3.55
CA PHE A 218 -11.14 -6.35 -3.84
C PHE A 218 -11.32 -7.15 -5.13
N LYS A 219 -12.46 -7.02 -5.82
CA LYS A 219 -12.77 -7.77 -7.04
C LYS A 219 -11.66 -7.71 -8.12
N PRO A 220 -11.05 -6.55 -8.42
CA PRO A 220 -9.97 -6.49 -9.40
C PRO A 220 -8.75 -7.34 -9.04
N ILE A 221 -8.52 -7.58 -7.74
CA ILE A 221 -7.42 -8.42 -7.25
C ILE A 221 -7.80 -9.89 -7.37
N THR A 222 -9.00 -10.28 -6.95
CA THR A 222 -9.44 -11.68 -7.05
C THR A 222 -9.55 -12.13 -8.50
N ASP A 223 -10.13 -11.29 -9.36
CA ASP A 223 -10.25 -11.58 -10.79
C ASP A 223 -8.86 -11.65 -11.44
N GLY A 224 -7.96 -10.72 -11.09
CA GLY A 224 -6.58 -10.75 -11.56
C GLY A 224 -5.83 -12.00 -11.13
N LEU A 225 -6.01 -12.48 -9.89
CA LEU A 225 -5.40 -13.72 -9.41
C LEU A 225 -5.92 -14.92 -10.20
N SER A 226 -7.22 -15.01 -10.44
CA SER A 226 -7.80 -16.08 -11.27
C SER A 226 -7.24 -16.06 -12.69
N LEU A 227 -7.11 -14.89 -13.30
CA LEU A 227 -6.48 -14.76 -14.62
C LEU A 227 -5.01 -15.22 -14.63
N LEU A 228 -4.25 -14.93 -13.58
CA LEU A 228 -2.88 -15.41 -13.44
C LEU A 228 -2.78 -16.91 -13.22
N VAL A 229 -3.74 -17.51 -12.53
CA VAL A 229 -3.82 -18.98 -12.40
C VAL A 229 -4.04 -19.61 -13.79
N GLU A 230 -4.93 -19.03 -14.60
CA GLU A 230 -5.25 -19.54 -15.93
C GLU A 230 -4.12 -19.34 -16.95
N LYS A 231 -3.49 -18.16 -16.95
CA LYS A 231 -2.49 -17.75 -17.96
C LYS A 231 -1.03 -17.98 -17.53
N GLY A 232 -0.80 -18.24 -16.25
CA GLY A 232 0.52 -18.40 -15.66
C GLY A 232 1.13 -17.09 -15.12
N SER A 233 2.14 -17.24 -14.26
CA SER A 233 2.81 -16.12 -13.57
C SER A 233 3.59 -15.17 -14.49
N ASP A 234 3.96 -15.63 -15.69
CA ASP A 234 4.68 -14.81 -16.67
C ASP A 234 3.76 -13.92 -17.52
N ALA A 235 2.44 -14.10 -17.42
CA ALA A 235 1.47 -13.38 -18.23
C ALA A 235 1.52 -11.84 -18.03
N PRO A 236 1.20 -11.04 -19.06
CA PRO A 236 1.20 -9.58 -18.99
C PRO A 236 0.32 -9.00 -17.87
N GLU A 237 -0.77 -9.68 -17.53
CA GLU A 237 -1.66 -9.33 -16.41
C GLU A 237 -0.90 -9.23 -15.07
N GLY A 238 0.22 -9.94 -14.94
CA GLY A 238 1.07 -9.92 -13.75
C GLY A 238 2.08 -8.76 -13.73
N TYR A 239 2.27 -8.01 -14.81
CA TYR A 239 3.25 -6.92 -14.88
C TYR A 239 3.01 -5.86 -13.80
N ARG A 240 1.75 -5.52 -13.52
CA ARG A 240 1.39 -4.57 -12.47
C ARG A 240 1.86 -5.03 -11.08
N LEU A 241 1.60 -6.29 -10.73
CA LEU A 241 2.04 -6.85 -9.45
C LEU A 241 3.57 -6.96 -9.36
N ARG A 242 4.26 -7.25 -10.47
CA ARG A 242 5.74 -7.26 -10.52
C ARG A 242 6.32 -5.86 -10.27
N ARG A 243 5.77 -4.83 -10.91
CA ARG A 243 6.14 -3.42 -10.66
C ARG A 243 5.88 -3.01 -9.21
N LEU A 244 4.71 -3.38 -8.68
CA LEU A 244 4.36 -3.15 -7.28
C LEU A 244 5.37 -3.82 -6.34
N GLN A 245 5.69 -5.09 -6.57
CA GLN A 245 6.64 -5.84 -5.76
C GLN A 245 8.02 -5.16 -5.72
N HIS A 246 8.51 -4.67 -6.86
CA HIS A 246 9.78 -3.94 -6.93
C HIS A 246 9.74 -2.61 -6.17
N LEU A 247 8.65 -1.86 -6.28
CA LEU A 247 8.47 -0.61 -5.54
C LEU A 247 8.34 -0.82 -4.03
N LEU A 248 7.75 -1.93 -3.59
CA LEU A 248 7.72 -2.30 -2.17
C LEU A 248 9.12 -2.60 -1.64
N VAL A 249 10.00 -3.24 -2.44
CA VAL A 249 11.40 -3.41 -2.07
C VAL A 249 12.12 -2.06 -1.91
N ASP A 250 11.85 -1.10 -2.80
CA ASP A 250 12.38 0.26 -2.69
C ASP A 250 11.87 0.95 -1.42
N LEU A 251 10.56 0.81 -1.13
CA LEU A 251 9.95 1.36 0.07
C LEU A 251 10.59 0.80 1.34
N ILE A 252 10.75 -0.53 1.43
CA ILE A 252 11.43 -1.20 2.54
C ILE A 252 12.86 -0.67 2.69
N THR A 253 13.58 -0.44 1.60
CA THR A 253 14.96 0.10 1.66
C THR A 253 15.00 1.52 2.22
N VAL A 254 13.99 2.35 1.93
CA VAL A 254 13.87 3.71 2.49
C VAL A 254 13.41 3.68 3.96
N LEU A 255 12.53 2.73 4.30
CA LEU A 255 12.02 2.56 5.65
C LEU A 255 13.03 1.89 6.58
N ASP A 256 13.86 0.95 6.15
CA ASP A 256 14.90 0.27 6.95
C ASP A 256 16.26 0.25 6.23
N PRO A 257 16.94 1.41 6.12
CA PRO A 257 18.20 1.51 5.37
C PRO A 257 19.34 0.70 5.99
N GLN A 258 19.29 0.48 7.31
CA GLN A 258 20.32 -0.29 8.03
C GLN A 258 20.00 -1.80 8.07
N LYS A 259 18.84 -2.24 7.54
CA LYS A 259 18.38 -3.64 7.59
C LYS A 259 18.39 -4.21 9.01
N THR A 260 17.94 -3.39 9.96
CA THR A 260 17.93 -3.72 11.39
C THR A 260 16.65 -4.42 11.83
N ARG A 261 15.58 -4.28 11.05
CA ARG A 261 14.26 -4.83 11.33
C ARG A 261 13.95 -6.02 10.45
N ILE A 262 14.28 -5.95 9.16
CA ILE A 262 14.00 -7.01 8.19
C ILE A 262 15.29 -7.65 7.69
N HIS A 263 15.35 -8.99 7.72
CA HIS A 263 16.46 -9.76 7.20
C HIS A 263 16.51 -9.74 5.65
N SER A 264 17.69 -9.51 5.08
CA SER A 264 17.84 -9.32 3.63
C SER A 264 17.50 -10.55 2.77
N LYS A 265 17.43 -11.75 3.37
CA LYS A 265 17.09 -12.99 2.65
C LYS A 265 15.61 -13.03 2.23
N SER A 266 14.74 -12.30 2.94
CA SER A 266 13.30 -12.22 2.63
C SER A 266 13.00 -11.28 1.47
N ILE A 267 13.93 -10.38 1.14
CA ILE A 267 13.72 -9.29 0.18
C ILE A 267 14.41 -9.62 -1.15
N ARG A 268 13.68 -10.27 -2.05
CA ARG A 268 14.14 -10.56 -3.42
C ARG A 268 13.17 -9.99 -4.45
N ARG A 269 13.69 -9.22 -5.41
CA ARG A 269 12.90 -8.74 -6.55
C ARG A 269 12.57 -9.89 -7.50
N CYS A 270 11.34 -9.92 -7.99
CA CYS A 270 10.94 -10.80 -9.08
C CYS A 270 11.48 -10.35 -10.44
N VAL A 271 11.22 -11.12 -11.49
CA VAL A 271 11.55 -10.71 -12.85
C VAL A 271 10.90 -9.34 -13.13
N ALA A 272 11.69 -8.41 -13.64
CA ALA A 272 11.22 -7.05 -13.90
C ALA A 272 10.21 -7.06 -15.06
N ALA A 273 9.08 -6.39 -14.84
CA ALA A 273 8.11 -6.12 -15.90
C ALA A 273 8.56 -4.93 -16.78
N PRO A 274 8.06 -4.84 -18.03
CA PRO A 274 8.30 -3.68 -18.88
C PRO A 274 7.96 -2.35 -18.19
N SER A 275 8.79 -1.33 -18.43
CA SER A 275 8.62 0.01 -17.89
C SER A 275 8.50 0.04 -16.36
N CYS A 276 9.29 -0.78 -15.65
CA CYS A 276 9.30 -0.78 -14.19
C CYS A 276 9.89 0.53 -13.63
N PRO A 277 9.15 1.27 -12.79
CA PRO A 277 9.61 2.56 -12.24
C PRO A 277 10.51 2.42 -11.01
N CYS A 278 10.95 1.22 -10.64
CA CYS A 278 11.78 1.04 -9.46
C CYS A 278 13.21 1.56 -9.70
N THR A 279 13.87 1.94 -8.61
CA THR A 279 15.21 2.54 -8.60
C THR A 279 16.29 1.64 -9.20
N GLU A 280 16.12 0.32 -9.14
CA GLU A 280 17.08 -0.62 -9.74
C GLU A 280 16.89 -0.75 -11.25
N CYS A 281 15.65 -0.88 -11.73
CA CYS A 281 15.35 -1.02 -13.15
C CYS A 281 15.65 0.27 -13.92
N GLN A 282 15.38 1.43 -13.32
CA GLN A 282 15.71 2.74 -13.93
C GLN A 282 17.21 2.95 -14.15
N LYS A 283 18.07 2.29 -13.36
CA LYS A 283 19.53 2.34 -13.54
C LYS A 283 20.03 1.45 -14.68
N LYS A 284 19.21 0.52 -15.18
CA LYS A 284 19.54 -0.45 -16.24
C LYS A 284 18.49 -0.44 -17.36
N PRO A 285 18.30 0.69 -18.06
CA PRO A 285 17.22 0.81 -19.05
C PRO A 285 17.35 -0.14 -20.25
N GLY A 286 18.53 -0.71 -20.51
CA GLY A 286 18.83 -1.49 -21.72
C GLY A 286 18.61 -3.01 -21.67
N ILE A 287 17.94 -3.57 -20.65
CA ILE A 287 17.72 -5.04 -20.54
C ILE A 287 16.33 -5.48 -21.05
N HIS A 288 15.45 -4.54 -21.40
CA HIS A 288 14.03 -4.83 -21.67
C HIS A 288 13.64 -4.96 -23.15
N GLU A 289 14.57 -4.83 -24.10
CA GLU A 289 14.35 -5.25 -25.49
C GLU A 289 15.01 -6.61 -25.71
N GLY A 290 14.22 -7.69 -25.60
CA GLY A 290 14.64 -9.03 -26.04
C GLY A 290 15.14 -9.98 -24.95
N SER A 291 14.24 -10.59 -24.19
CA SER A 291 14.50 -11.93 -23.61
C SER A 291 13.24 -12.79 -23.50
N SER A 292 12.48 -12.87 -24.59
CA SER A 292 11.63 -14.03 -24.86
C SER A 292 12.50 -15.18 -25.37
N GLU A 293 13.38 -15.73 -24.53
CA GLU A 293 13.90 -17.11 -24.64
C GLU A 293 14.93 -17.37 -23.53
N LYS A 294 14.44 -17.77 -22.36
CA LYS A 294 15.17 -18.75 -21.54
C LYS A 294 14.16 -19.79 -21.07
N LYS A 295 14.09 -20.88 -21.83
CA LYS A 295 13.41 -22.11 -21.43
C LYS A 295 13.87 -22.48 -20.03
N SER A 296 12.91 -22.56 -19.11
CA SER A 296 13.07 -23.20 -17.81
C SER A 296 13.64 -24.62 -17.98
N PRO A 297 14.53 -25.12 -17.10
CA PRO A 297 15.10 -26.47 -17.22
C PRO A 297 14.09 -27.61 -16.95
N PHE A 298 12.80 -27.32 -16.73
CA PHE A 298 11.83 -28.30 -16.23
C PHE A 298 10.95 -28.98 -17.30
N SER A 299 11.23 -28.85 -18.59
CA SER A 299 10.41 -29.46 -19.66
C SER A 299 10.93 -30.77 -20.27
N VAL A 300 11.89 -31.47 -19.63
CA VAL A 300 12.51 -32.69 -20.22
C VAL A 300 12.03 -34.02 -19.61
N LEU A 301 11.07 -34.04 -18.67
CA LEU A 301 10.70 -35.27 -17.95
C LEU A 301 9.27 -35.81 -18.17
N THR A 302 8.64 -35.53 -19.31
CA THR A 302 7.39 -36.22 -19.69
C THR A 302 7.35 -36.55 -21.18
N ARG A 303 8.26 -37.41 -21.64
CA ARG A 303 8.04 -38.18 -22.88
C ARG A 303 8.90 -39.43 -22.92
N LYS A 304 8.43 -40.50 -22.27
CA LYS A 304 8.71 -41.91 -22.62
C LYS A 304 7.99 -42.83 -21.63
N MET A 305 6.71 -43.05 -21.87
CA MET A 305 6.02 -44.28 -21.47
C MET A 305 4.87 -44.45 -22.46
N ASP A 306 5.21 -44.96 -23.64
CA ASP A 306 4.32 -45.71 -24.51
C ASP A 306 5.21 -46.52 -25.44
N THR A 307 4.80 -47.76 -25.71
CA THR A 307 5.45 -48.83 -26.49
C THR A 307 6.32 -49.82 -25.70
N LEU A 308 5.67 -50.86 -25.17
CA LEU A 308 6.16 -52.23 -25.30
C LEU A 308 4.98 -53.14 -25.70
N PRO A 309 5.12 -53.96 -26.74
CA PRO A 309 4.11 -54.93 -27.16
C PRO A 309 4.38 -56.33 -26.58
N VAL A 310 3.33 -57.15 -26.70
CA VAL A 310 3.15 -58.60 -26.41
C VAL A 310 2.66 -58.91 -25.01
#